data_AF-A0AAV6TNC1-F1
#
_entry.id   AF-A0AAV6TNC1-F1
#
_cell.length_a   1.000
_cell.length_b   1.000
_cell.length_c   1.000
_cell.angle_alpha   90.00
_cell.angle_beta   90.00
_cell.angle_gamma   90.00
#
_symmetry.space_group_name_H-M   'P 1'
#
loop_
_entity.id
_entity.type
_entity.pdbx_description
1 polymer ?
#
loop_
_entity_poly.entity_id
_entity_poly.type
_entity_poly.pdbx_seq_one_letter_code
_entity_poly.pdbx_strand_id
1 'polypeptide(L)'
;KSLMAFVQTRDDIAYCPTPDCQMIFRISNNGTVFDCPLCANSICTQCKELYHYGMSCSLNRCSKEDSDYDLKVWMSRNPSGRKQCPKCSAPIEKNGGCNHMICWKCQCHMCWLCLQTFHNGDLVYDHQPFCPRKVV
;
A
#
# COMPACT_ATOMS: atom_id res chain seq x y z
N LYS A 1 40.09 -17.80 -6.43
CA LYS A 1 38.66 -17.50 -6.68
C LYS A 1 38.12 -16.89 -5.39
N SER A 2 37.50 -15.70 -5.42
CA SER A 2 36.99 -15.05 -4.20
C SER A 2 35.71 -15.74 -3.71
N LEU A 3 35.39 -15.61 -2.42
CA LEU A 3 34.14 -16.11 -1.84
C LEU A 3 32.92 -15.47 -2.51
N MET A 4 33.00 -14.18 -2.86
CA MET A 4 31.97 -13.45 -3.59
C MET A 4 31.67 -14.10 -4.95
N ALA A 5 32.71 -14.42 -5.72
CA ALA A 5 32.55 -15.09 -7.00
C ALA A 5 31.96 -16.51 -6.84
N PHE A 6 32.33 -17.23 -5.78
CA PHE A 6 31.78 -18.56 -5.49
C PHE A 6 30.27 -18.52 -5.22
N VAL A 7 29.81 -17.58 -4.39
CA VAL A 7 28.38 -17.44 -4.07
C VAL A 7 27.58 -17.01 -5.29
N GLN A 8 28.09 -16.08 -6.10
CA GLN A 8 27.41 -15.62 -7.33
C GLN A 8 27.26 -16.71 -8.40
N THR A 9 28.15 -17.72 -8.41
CA THR A 9 28.06 -18.83 -9.38
C THR A 9 27.05 -19.91 -8.99
N ARG A 10 26.42 -19.81 -7.81
CA ARG A 10 25.49 -20.80 -7.28
C ARG A 10 24.09 -20.20 -7.13
N ASP A 11 23.08 -21.00 -7.46
CA ASP A 11 21.66 -20.64 -7.38
C ASP A 11 20.98 -21.17 -6.11
N ASP A 12 21.68 -21.99 -5.33
CA ASP A 12 21.19 -22.61 -4.10
C ASP A 12 21.68 -21.92 -2.81
N ILE A 13 22.52 -20.89 -2.93
CA ILE A 13 23.02 -20.09 -1.79
C ILE A 13 22.98 -18.59 -2.09
N ALA A 14 22.84 -17.77 -1.04
CA ALA A 14 22.89 -16.32 -1.14
C ALA A 14 23.46 -15.67 0.13
N TYR A 15 23.94 -14.43 0.01
CA TYR A 15 24.27 -13.60 1.16
C TYR A 15 23.02 -13.06 1.85
N CYS A 16 23.12 -12.86 3.16
CA CYS A 16 22.15 -12.11 3.93
C CYS A 16 21.93 -10.71 3.29
N PRO A 17 20.67 -10.27 3.11
CA PRO A 17 20.38 -8.96 2.54
C PRO A 17 20.61 -7.79 3.51
N THR A 18 20.94 -8.06 4.78
CA THR A 18 21.25 -7.01 5.76
C THR A 18 22.58 -6.35 5.39
N PRO A 19 22.65 -5.01 5.29
CA PRO A 19 23.92 -4.31 5.05
C PRO A 19 25.02 -4.77 6.02
N ASP A 20 26.24 -4.92 5.50
CA ASP A 20 27.44 -5.35 6.23
C ASP A 20 27.39 -6.76 6.86
N CYS A 21 26.32 -7.53 6.64
CA CYS A 21 26.24 -8.91 7.11
C CYS A 21 26.82 -9.89 6.08
N GLN A 22 27.88 -10.61 6.46
CA GLN A 22 28.55 -11.58 5.57
C GLN A 22 28.00 -13.02 5.67
N MET A 23 26.86 -13.21 6.35
CA MET A 23 26.26 -14.54 6.48
C MET A 23 25.78 -15.05 5.12
N ILE A 24 26.05 -16.33 4.83
CA ILE A 24 25.55 -17.03 3.64
C ILE A 24 24.51 -18.06 4.09
N PHE A 25 23.39 -18.14 3.39
CA PHE A 25 22.31 -19.08 3.68
C PHE A 25 21.89 -19.87 2.43
N ARG A 26 21.18 -20.98 2.63
CA ARG A 26 20.64 -21.81 1.54
C ARG A 26 19.28 -21.30 1.08
N ILE A 27 19.12 -21.19 -0.24
CA ILE A 27 17.87 -20.81 -0.89
C ILE A 27 16.92 -22.02 -0.87
N SER A 28 15.63 -21.76 -0.67
CA SER A 28 14.57 -22.77 -0.70
C SER A 28 13.30 -22.17 -1.30
N ASN A 29 12.70 -22.88 -2.25
CA ASN A 29 11.53 -22.44 -2.99
C ASN A 29 10.23 -22.50 -2.17
N ASN A 30 10.28 -22.95 -0.92
CA ASN A 30 9.11 -23.13 -0.07
C ASN A 30 8.77 -21.87 0.76
N GLY A 31 9.56 -20.80 0.65
CA GLY A 31 9.30 -19.54 1.38
C GLY A 31 9.55 -19.65 2.89
N THR A 32 10.33 -20.63 3.33
CA THR A 32 10.71 -20.83 4.74
C THR A 32 11.50 -19.64 5.30
N VAL A 33 11.50 -19.53 6.62
CA VAL A 33 12.29 -18.54 7.36
C VAL A 33 13.70 -19.08 7.58
N PHE A 34 14.71 -18.26 7.33
CA PHE A 34 16.07 -18.46 7.82
C PHE A 34 16.42 -17.32 8.78
N ASP A 35 16.73 -17.66 10.03
CA ASP A 35 17.18 -16.69 11.04
C ASP A 35 18.71 -16.54 10.97
N CYS A 36 19.18 -15.33 10.67
CA CYS A 36 20.60 -15.07 10.53
C CYS A 36 21.29 -15.05 11.91
N PRO A 37 22.30 -15.90 12.17
CA PRO A 37 22.98 -15.91 13.47
C PRO A 37 23.91 -14.71 13.69
N LEU A 38 24.26 -13.96 12.64
CA LEU A 38 25.16 -12.81 12.74
C LEU A 38 24.43 -11.49 13.02
N CYS A 39 23.26 -11.28 12.42
CA CYS A 39 22.50 -10.03 12.55
C CYS A 39 21.12 -10.21 13.18
N ALA A 40 20.71 -11.43 13.51
CA ALA A 40 19.41 -11.79 14.09
C ALA A 40 18.18 -11.48 13.21
N ASN A 41 18.35 -10.98 11.98
CA ASN A 41 17.23 -10.77 11.07
C ASN A 41 16.77 -12.09 10.45
N SER A 42 15.45 -12.23 10.33
CA SER A 42 14.79 -13.31 9.61
C SER A 42 14.73 -13.02 8.11
N ILE A 43 15.05 -14.00 7.28
CA ILE A 43 15.18 -13.88 5.83
C ILE A 43 14.24 -14.89 5.17
N CYS A 44 13.54 -14.47 4.11
CA CYS A 44 12.76 -15.38 3.29
C CYS A 44 13.68 -16.15 2.34
N THR A 45 13.71 -17.48 2.45
CA THR A 45 14.60 -18.32 1.64
C THR A 45 14.23 -18.37 0.16
N GLN A 46 13.03 -17.91 -0.22
CA GLN A 46 12.56 -17.93 -1.60
C GLN A 46 12.89 -16.63 -2.35
N CYS A 47 12.53 -15.48 -1.76
CA CYS A 47 12.76 -14.18 -2.41
C CYS A 47 14.10 -13.53 -2.03
N LYS A 48 14.81 -14.05 -1.01
CA LYS A 48 16.12 -13.57 -0.53
C LYS A 48 16.08 -12.19 0.12
N GLU A 49 14.90 -11.74 0.50
CA GLU A 49 14.65 -10.47 1.20
C GLU A 49 14.43 -10.71 2.69
N LEU A 50 14.39 -9.63 3.48
CA LEU A 50 13.90 -9.70 4.86
C LEU A 50 12.51 -10.35 4.90
N TYR A 51 12.30 -11.18 5.91
CA TYR A 51 11.07 -11.95 6.03
C TYR A 51 9.86 -11.03 6.15
N HIS A 52 8.83 -11.33 5.35
CA HIS A 52 7.64 -10.50 5.19
C HIS A 52 6.42 -11.19 5.83
N TYR A 53 6.22 -10.91 7.12
CA TYR A 53 5.17 -11.51 7.93
C TYR A 53 3.77 -11.27 7.35
N GLY A 54 2.98 -12.33 7.19
CA GLY A 54 1.61 -12.26 6.70
C GLY A 54 1.46 -11.90 5.22
N MET A 55 2.55 -11.81 4.46
CA MET A 55 2.55 -11.53 3.02
C MET A 55 3.24 -12.66 2.24
N SER A 56 2.75 -12.95 1.03
CA SER A 56 3.48 -13.80 0.10
C SER A 56 4.65 -13.04 -0.54
N CYS A 57 5.62 -13.75 -1.12
CA CYS A 57 6.70 -13.09 -1.88
C CYS A 57 6.17 -12.24 -3.04
N SER A 58 5.07 -12.66 -3.68
CA SER A 58 4.43 -11.89 -4.74
C SER A 58 3.86 -10.56 -4.23
N LEU A 59 3.16 -10.58 -3.08
CA LEU A 59 2.62 -9.36 -2.47
C LEU A 59 3.73 -8.40 -2.04
N ASN A 60 4.78 -8.91 -1.39
CA ASN A 60 5.94 -8.11 -0.97
C ASN A 60 6.70 -7.49 -2.17
N ARG A 61 6.68 -8.15 -3.34
CA ARG A 61 7.24 -7.57 -4.57
C ARG A 61 6.35 -6.45 -5.09
N CYS A 62 5.06 -6.70 -5.26
CA CYS A 62 4.11 -5.70 -5.76
C CYS A 62 4.07 -4.46 -4.87
N SER A 63 4.18 -4.61 -3.54
CA SER A 63 4.19 -3.49 -2.61
C SER A 63 5.43 -2.59 -2.75
N LYS A 64 6.56 -3.12 -3.23
CA LYS A 64 7.79 -2.35 -3.48
C LYS A 64 7.81 -1.69 -4.85
N GLU A 65 7.14 -2.29 -5.85
CA GLU A 65 7.04 -1.75 -7.21
C GLU A 65 6.03 -0.60 -7.31
N ASP A 66 5.03 -0.60 -6.44
CA ASP A 66 3.94 0.37 -6.40
C ASP A 66 4.08 1.25 -5.15
N SER A 67 4.65 2.45 -5.32
CA SER A 67 4.80 3.42 -4.22
C SER A 67 3.49 3.75 -3.51
N ASP A 68 2.37 3.52 -4.19
CA ASP A 68 1.03 3.83 -3.70
C ASP A 68 0.32 2.58 -3.15
N TYR A 69 1.00 1.44 -2.99
CA TYR A 69 0.42 0.19 -2.49
C TYR A 69 -0.29 0.39 -1.15
N ASP A 70 0.39 1.03 -0.19
CA ASP A 70 -0.19 1.30 1.14
C ASP A 70 -1.42 2.20 1.05
N LEU A 71 -1.40 3.19 0.14
CA LEU A 71 -2.55 4.05 -0.11
C LEU A 71 -3.71 3.26 -0.73
N LYS A 72 -3.45 2.33 -1.66
CA LYS A 72 -4.46 1.45 -2.26
C LYS A 72 -5.07 0.50 -1.24
N VAL A 73 -4.25 -0.08 -0.36
CA VAL A 73 -4.71 -0.91 0.76
C VAL A 73 -5.54 -0.09 1.74
N TRP A 74 -5.12 1.14 2.04
CA TRP A 74 -5.93 2.04 2.86
C TRP A 74 -7.27 2.35 2.17
N MET A 75 -7.29 2.71 0.89
CA MET A 75 -8.55 2.97 0.17
C MET A 75 -9.51 1.76 0.18
N SER A 76 -8.99 0.54 0.01
CA SER A 76 -9.81 -0.68 -0.11
C SER A 76 -10.39 -1.18 1.21
N ARG A 77 -9.77 -0.86 2.35
CA ARG A 77 -10.25 -1.29 3.69
C ARG A 77 -11.56 -0.62 4.12
N ASN A 78 -11.94 0.52 3.55
CA ASN A 78 -13.20 1.20 3.87
C ASN A 78 -13.78 1.93 2.64
N PRO A 79 -14.29 1.21 1.63
CA PRO A 79 -14.74 1.81 0.37
C PRO A 79 -16.00 2.69 0.52
N SER A 80 -16.76 2.53 1.61
CA SER A 80 -17.91 3.37 1.95
C SER A 80 -17.49 4.71 2.58
N GLY A 81 -16.40 4.72 3.34
CA GLY A 81 -15.87 5.88 4.05
C GLY A 81 -14.70 6.57 3.36
N ARG A 82 -14.10 5.96 2.33
CA ARG A 82 -12.95 6.49 1.59
C ARG A 82 -13.26 6.53 0.11
N LYS A 83 -12.98 7.67 -0.51
CA LYS A 83 -13.24 7.93 -1.94
C LYS A 83 -12.11 8.77 -2.51
N GLN A 84 -12.11 8.96 -3.82
CA GLN A 84 -11.20 9.89 -4.48
C GLN A 84 -11.94 11.19 -4.79
N CYS A 85 -11.22 12.31 -4.68
CA CYS A 85 -11.73 13.60 -5.10
C CYS A 85 -12.02 13.56 -6.62
N PRO A 86 -13.25 13.85 -7.07
CA PRO A 86 -13.61 13.86 -8.49
C PRO A 86 -12.85 14.90 -9.32
N LYS A 87 -12.28 15.94 -8.69
CA LYS A 87 -11.54 17.02 -9.38
C LYS A 87 -10.04 16.76 -9.51
N CYS A 88 -9.41 16.18 -8.48
CA CYS A 88 -7.95 16.08 -8.41
C CYS A 88 -7.43 14.70 -8.00
N SER A 89 -8.33 13.72 -7.84
CA SER A 89 -8.06 12.34 -7.45
C SER A 89 -7.38 12.14 -6.08
N ALA A 90 -7.23 13.21 -5.29
CA ALA A 90 -6.72 13.10 -3.93
C ALA A 90 -7.60 12.16 -3.09
N PRO A 91 -7.03 11.25 -2.30
CA PRO A 91 -7.79 10.42 -1.38
C PRO A 91 -8.52 11.31 -0.35
N ILE A 92 -9.79 11.01 -0.12
CA ILE A 92 -10.65 11.70 0.84
C ILE A 92 -11.34 10.68 1.74
N GLU A 93 -11.43 10.99 3.03
CA GLU A 93 -12.13 10.20 4.02
C GLU A 93 -13.34 10.98 4.55
N LYS A 94 -14.46 10.30 4.75
CA LYS A 94 -15.67 10.91 5.30
C LYS A 94 -15.41 11.30 6.76
N ASN A 95 -15.55 12.58 7.07
CA ASN A 95 -15.26 13.13 8.41
C ASN A 95 -16.52 13.30 9.30
N GLY A 96 -17.60 12.57 9.02
CA GLY A 96 -18.81 12.60 9.85
C GLY A 96 -20.11 12.31 9.11
N GLY A 97 -21.24 12.79 9.66
CA GLY A 97 -22.58 12.59 9.13
C GLY A 97 -22.96 13.50 7.95
N CYS A 98 -22.24 14.62 7.76
CA CYS A 98 -22.56 15.56 6.69
C CYS A 98 -22.16 14.98 5.32
N ASN A 99 -23.01 15.18 4.30
CA ASN A 99 -22.71 14.78 2.92
C ASN A 99 -22.01 15.90 2.14
N HIS A 100 -21.85 17.10 2.70
CA HIS A 100 -21.02 18.14 2.12
C HIS A 100 -19.57 17.96 2.58
N MET A 101 -18.68 17.72 1.63
CA MET A 101 -17.26 17.51 1.84
C MET A 101 -16.45 18.56 1.07
N ILE A 102 -15.31 18.95 1.62
CA ILE A 102 -14.35 19.85 0.97
C ILE A 102 -13.04 19.08 0.76
N CYS A 103 -12.52 19.09 -0.46
CA CYS A 103 -11.23 18.43 -0.74
C CYS A 103 -10.09 19.19 -0.06
N TRP A 104 -9.31 18.52 0.79
CA TRP A 104 -8.13 19.13 1.44
C TRP A 104 -7.07 19.64 0.45
N LYS A 105 -6.96 19.04 -0.74
CA LYS A 105 -5.95 19.39 -1.76
C LYS A 105 -6.39 20.54 -2.65
N CYS A 106 -7.54 20.41 -3.32
CA CYS A 106 -7.99 21.37 -4.33
C CYS A 106 -9.18 22.24 -3.87
N GLN A 107 -9.61 22.10 -2.62
CA GLN A 107 -10.63 22.93 -1.96
C GLN A 107 -11.98 22.98 -2.69
N CYS A 108 -12.29 22.00 -3.55
CA CYS A 108 -13.60 21.93 -4.17
C CYS A 108 -14.64 21.37 -3.20
N HIS A 109 -15.83 21.93 -3.24
CA HIS A 109 -16.99 21.44 -2.50
C HIS A 109 -17.61 20.28 -3.26
N MET A 110 -18.04 19.22 -2.57
CA MET A 110 -18.65 18.06 -3.21
C MET A 110 -19.70 17.39 -2.35
N CYS A 111 -20.63 16.70 -3.00
CA CYS A 111 -21.58 15.80 -2.33
C CYS A 111 -20.97 14.40 -2.19
N TRP A 112 -20.86 13.90 -0.96
CA TRP A 112 -20.29 12.57 -0.66
C TRP A 112 -21.05 11.41 -1.32
N LEU A 113 -22.36 11.58 -1.53
CA LEU A 113 -23.23 10.53 -2.05
C LEU A 113 -23.04 10.31 -3.56
N CYS A 114 -22.97 11.39 -4.34
CA CYS A 114 -22.91 11.34 -5.80
C CYS A 114 -21.59 11.78 -6.40
N LEU A 115 -20.68 12.34 -5.59
CA LEU A 115 -19.40 12.92 -6.01
C LEU A 115 -19.50 14.06 -7.05
N GLN A 116 -20.64 14.73 -7.15
CA GLN A 116 -20.73 15.99 -7.90
C GLN A 116 -19.96 17.10 -7.18
N THR A 117 -19.27 17.94 -7.96
CA THR A 117 -18.47 19.08 -7.46
C THR A 117 -19.19 20.40 -7.65
N PHE A 118 -18.97 21.31 -6.71
CA PHE A 118 -19.60 22.62 -6.65
C PHE A 118 -18.57 23.70 -6.32
N HIS A 119 -18.93 24.96 -6.62
CA HIS A 119 -18.07 26.12 -6.41
C HIS A 119 -18.06 26.61 -4.95
N ASN A 120 -19.13 26.38 -4.21
CA ASN A 120 -19.28 26.76 -2.80
C ASN A 120 -20.12 25.70 -2.06
N GLY A 121 -20.23 25.85 -0.73
CA GLY A 121 -20.96 24.91 0.13
C GLY A 121 -22.48 24.99 -0.02
N ASP A 122 -23.03 26.17 -0.30
CA ASP A 122 -24.48 26.39 -0.39
C ASP A 122 -25.09 25.56 -1.53
N LEU A 123 -24.43 25.55 -2.69
CA LEU A 123 -24.83 24.73 -3.84
C LEU A 123 -24.83 23.22 -3.52
N VAL A 124 -24.00 22.76 -2.58
CA VAL A 124 -24.01 21.37 -2.15
C VAL A 124 -25.26 21.08 -1.32
N TYR A 125 -25.63 21.99 -0.41
CA TYR A 125 -26.83 21.83 0.41
C TYR A 125 -28.10 21.90 -0.45
N ASP A 126 -28.16 22.82 -1.42
CA ASP A 126 -29.26 22.90 -2.38
C ASP A 126 -29.41 21.63 -3.23
N HIS A 127 -28.29 20.97 -3.55
CA HIS A 127 -28.30 19.70 -4.27
C HIS A 127 -28.79 18.52 -3.42
N GLN A 128 -28.52 18.48 -2.11
CA GLN A 128 -28.74 17.30 -1.27
C GLN A 128 -30.18 16.74 -1.29
N PRO A 129 -31.25 17.55 -1.24
CA PRO A 129 -32.63 17.07 -1.35
C PRO A 129 -32.91 16.31 -2.65
N PHE A 130 -32.26 16.69 -3.75
CA PHE A 130 -32.45 16.14 -5.10
C PHE A 130 -31.30 15.23 -5.54
N CYS A 131 -30.44 14.83 -4.60
CA CYS A 131 -29.27 14.03 -4.92
C CYS A 131 -29.72 12.64 -5.45
N PRO A 132 -29.26 12.22 -6.65
CA PRO A 132 -29.70 10.96 -7.27
C PRO A 132 -29.25 9.71 -6.52
N ARG A 133 -28.34 9.86 -5.55
CA ARG A 133 -27.81 8.79 -4.69
C ARG A 133 -28.33 8.88 -3.25
N LYS A 134 -29.25 9.80 -2.96
CA LYS A 134 -29.91 9.87 -1.65
C LYS A 134 -30.91 8.73 -1.55
N VAL A 135 -30.68 7.83 -0.60
CA VAL A 135 -31.65 6.79 -0.26
C VAL A 135 -32.75 7.46 0.57
N VAL A 136 -34.02 7.25 0.16
CA VAL A 136 -35.22 7.73 0.86
C VAL A 136 -35.47 6.88 2.10
#